data_AF-A0A4V0Y8X9-F1
#
_entry.id   AF-A0A4V0Y8X9-F1
#
_cell.length_a   1.000
_cell.length_b   1.000
_cell.length_c   1.000
_cell.angle_alpha   90.00
_cell.angle_beta   90.00
_cell.angle_gamma   90.00
#
_symmetry.space_group_name_H-M   'P 1'
#
loop_
_entity.id
_entity.type
_entity.pdbx_description
1 polymer ?
#
loop_
_entity_poly.entity_id
_entity_poly.type
_entity_poly.pdbx_seq_one_letter_code
_entity_poly.pdbx_strand_id
1 'polypeptide(L)'
;YVKLSDCVFLFALKHPSQIYFNGILEIQCIFGGINIFGYILKEFNSKIVYSLLDSSALFIQTIESPKNASIDFTRYTHNKEDLRKIDTLLKQIEHNGCLFTLKPVSNLRYNLEQLFIKNNIYFVPNIVKSANALSYFNDVEYCLNCVFDFNVGERVQKKLIVDAKWENFIQYLTTDNNGRMMVCGGKGFGKSTMLRYLINSSLNLLPKIVLIDLDIGQPVMNVPNQISCHLVTQPLLGPNFTQLQPPLWSIFIPSVNVEDCMLQYLDALHKLSEICVQDDALKMHLGLSIPWDLAEELVYCCIKRQLNC
;
A
#
# COMPACT_ATOMS: atom_id res chain seq x y z
N TYR A 1 2.33 4.15 -23.86
CA TYR A 1 1.25 3.24 -23.39
C TYR A 1 0.41 2.81 -24.60
N VAL A 2 -0.46 1.80 -24.44
CA VAL A 2 -1.48 1.39 -25.43
C VAL A 2 -2.83 1.33 -24.72
N LYS A 3 -3.89 1.89 -25.33
CA LYS A 3 -5.26 1.72 -24.83
C LYS A 3 -5.78 0.35 -25.28
N LEU A 4 -6.08 -0.55 -24.34
CA LEU A 4 -6.52 -1.92 -24.64
C LEU A 4 -8.04 -2.02 -24.77
N SER A 5 -8.77 -1.27 -23.96
CA SER A 5 -10.23 -1.15 -23.98
C SER A 5 -10.66 0.14 -23.27
N ASP A 6 -11.95 0.33 -23.03
CA ASP A 6 -12.45 1.54 -22.36
C ASP A 6 -11.84 1.73 -20.97
N CYS A 7 -11.10 2.84 -20.84
CA CYS A 7 -10.34 3.22 -19.65
C CYS A 7 -9.33 2.15 -19.14
N VAL A 8 -8.90 1.23 -20.01
CA VAL A 8 -7.83 0.26 -19.68
C VAL A 8 -6.59 0.58 -20.50
N PHE A 9 -5.49 0.89 -19.82
CA PHE A 9 -4.24 1.28 -20.47
C PHE A 9 -3.09 0.36 -20.08
N LEU A 10 -2.36 -0.16 -21.07
CA LEU A 10 -1.11 -0.87 -20.89
C LEU A 10 0.06 0.12 -20.89
N PHE A 11 0.80 0.15 -19.80
CA PHE A 11 2.00 0.95 -19.62
C PHE A 11 3.24 0.07 -19.76
N ALA A 12 4.29 0.68 -20.32
CA ALA A 12 5.60 0.09 -20.47
C ALA A 12 6.62 1.08 -19.90
N LEU A 13 7.41 0.64 -18.93
CA LEU A 13 8.46 1.46 -18.31
C LEU A 13 9.80 0.73 -18.40
N LYS A 14 10.84 1.47 -18.82
CA LYS A 14 12.23 1.01 -18.78
C LYS A 14 12.74 1.01 -17.34
N HIS A 15 13.52 0.02 -16.94
CA HIS A 15 14.26 0.08 -15.69
C HIS A 15 15.55 0.89 -15.85
N PRO A 16 15.92 1.74 -14.89
CA PRO A 16 15.14 2.19 -13.73
C PRO A 16 14.14 3.30 -14.11
N SER A 17 12.90 3.20 -13.64
CA SER A 17 11.90 4.27 -13.78
C SER A 17 10.96 4.29 -12.58
N GLN A 18 10.47 5.48 -12.27
CA GLN A 18 9.46 5.70 -11.25
C GLN A 18 8.50 6.79 -11.71
N ILE A 19 7.20 6.54 -11.50
CA ILE A 19 6.14 7.51 -11.73
C ILE A 19 5.29 7.66 -10.48
N TYR A 20 5.02 8.90 -10.09
CA TYR A 20 4.06 9.22 -9.05
C TYR A 20 2.69 9.43 -9.66
N PHE A 21 1.65 9.22 -8.86
CA PHE A 21 0.29 9.57 -9.26
C PHE A 21 -0.56 9.99 -8.09
N ASN A 22 -1.59 10.78 -8.35
CA ASN A 22 -2.71 11.03 -7.45
C ASN A 22 -3.99 10.52 -8.10
N GLY A 23 -4.71 9.63 -7.44
CA GLY A 23 -5.89 8.95 -7.95
C GLY A 23 -6.10 7.59 -7.27
N ILE A 24 -7.15 6.90 -7.69
CA ILE A 24 -7.45 5.53 -7.25
C ILE A 24 -7.38 4.64 -8.48
N LEU A 25 -6.42 3.71 -8.49
CA LEU A 25 -6.13 2.87 -9.65
C LEU A 25 -6.15 1.40 -9.26
N GLU A 26 -6.74 0.57 -10.12
CA GLU A 26 -6.41 -0.85 -10.15
C GLU A 26 -5.18 -1.03 -11.04
N ILE A 27 -4.12 -1.59 -10.47
CA ILE A 27 -2.84 -1.83 -11.13
C ILE A 27 -2.63 -3.33 -11.22
N GLN A 28 -2.39 -3.84 -12.42
CA GLN A 28 -2.07 -5.25 -12.65
C GLN A 28 -0.71 -5.37 -13.33
N CYS A 29 0.23 -6.08 -12.70
CA CYS A 29 1.51 -6.39 -13.33
C CYS A 29 1.31 -7.48 -14.40
N ILE A 30 1.81 -7.27 -15.60
CA ILE A 30 1.69 -8.21 -16.73
C ILE A 30 3.02 -8.89 -17.00
N PHE A 31 4.12 -8.14 -16.90
CA PHE A 31 5.48 -8.60 -17.17
C PHE A 31 6.46 -7.93 -16.19
N GLY A 32 7.38 -8.73 -15.65
CA GLY A 32 8.41 -8.25 -14.73
C GLY A 32 7.87 -8.02 -13.32
N GLY A 33 8.32 -6.96 -12.67
CA GLY A 33 7.87 -6.58 -11.33
C GLY A 33 7.76 -5.07 -11.15
N ILE A 34 6.77 -4.65 -10.37
CA ILE A 34 6.63 -3.26 -9.94
C ILE A 34 6.58 -3.15 -8.42
N ASN A 35 7.31 -2.20 -7.88
CA ASN A 35 7.26 -1.81 -6.49
C ASN A 35 6.21 -0.69 -6.32
N ILE A 36 5.27 -0.92 -5.41
CA ILE A 36 4.27 0.06 -5.00
C ILE A 36 4.35 0.16 -3.47
N PHE A 37 4.94 1.25 -2.99
CA PHE A 37 5.05 1.54 -1.56
C PHE A 37 5.63 0.38 -0.71
N GLY A 38 6.70 -0.25 -1.20
CA GLY A 38 7.39 -1.37 -0.56
C GLY A 38 6.85 -2.74 -0.97
N TYR A 39 5.62 -2.83 -1.49
CA TYR A 39 5.07 -4.10 -1.96
C TYR A 39 5.45 -4.38 -3.41
N ILE A 40 5.94 -5.59 -3.67
CA ILE A 40 6.30 -6.07 -5.01
C ILE A 40 5.09 -6.77 -5.62
N LEU A 41 4.45 -6.10 -6.58
CA LEU A 41 3.38 -6.71 -7.37
C LEU A 41 3.98 -7.58 -8.46
N LYS A 42 3.85 -8.90 -8.29
CA LYS A 42 4.29 -9.92 -9.24
C LYS A 42 3.28 -10.09 -10.39
N GLU A 43 3.74 -10.71 -11.48
CA GLU A 43 2.96 -10.95 -12.69
C GLU A 43 1.56 -11.54 -12.43
N PHE A 44 0.60 -11.09 -13.24
CA PHE A 44 -0.81 -11.45 -13.25
C PHE A 44 -1.63 -11.10 -12.00
N ASN A 45 -1.00 -10.57 -10.94
CA ASN A 45 -1.71 -10.06 -9.77
C ASN A 45 -2.15 -8.61 -9.99
N SER A 46 -3.36 -8.28 -9.51
CA SER A 46 -3.84 -6.90 -9.44
C SER A 46 -4.01 -6.43 -8.00
N LYS A 47 -3.83 -5.12 -7.79
CA LYS A 47 -4.11 -4.43 -6.52
C LYS A 47 -4.75 -3.08 -6.78
N ILE A 48 -5.64 -2.69 -5.88
CA ILE A 48 -6.16 -1.32 -5.83
C ILE A 48 -5.20 -0.48 -5.00
N VAL A 49 -4.85 0.70 -5.52
CA VAL A 49 -3.93 1.64 -4.88
C VAL A 49 -4.60 2.99 -4.74
N TYR A 50 -4.60 3.52 -3.53
CA TYR A 50 -5.20 4.80 -3.16
C TYR A 50 -4.11 5.83 -2.92
N SER A 51 -3.86 6.68 -3.91
CA SER A 51 -2.94 7.80 -3.78
C SER A 51 -3.73 9.11 -3.73
N LEU A 52 -4.12 9.52 -2.52
CA LEU A 52 -5.08 10.61 -2.29
C LEU A 52 -4.39 11.93 -1.92
N LEU A 53 -5.04 13.06 -2.24
CA LEU A 53 -4.49 14.42 -2.10
C LEU A 53 -4.15 14.84 -0.65
N ASP A 54 -4.79 14.22 0.33
CA ASP A 54 -4.60 14.46 1.75
C ASP A 54 -3.39 13.69 2.33
N SER A 55 -2.91 12.67 1.61
CA SER A 55 -1.82 11.77 2.00
C SER A 55 -0.56 11.97 1.16
N SER A 56 0.52 11.24 1.46
CA SER A 56 1.70 11.20 0.60
C SER A 56 1.39 10.50 -0.71
N ALA A 57 1.78 11.12 -1.83
CA ALA A 57 1.56 10.54 -3.14
C ALA A 57 2.41 9.28 -3.34
N LEU A 58 1.76 8.20 -3.71
CA LEU A 58 2.39 6.90 -3.97
C LEU A 58 3.00 6.87 -5.38
N PHE A 59 3.86 5.88 -5.59
CA PHE A 59 4.58 5.68 -6.84
C PHE A 59 4.42 4.26 -7.36
N ILE A 60 4.67 4.11 -8.67
CA ILE A 60 4.93 2.86 -9.35
C ILE A 60 6.39 2.90 -9.79
N GLN A 61 7.20 2.01 -9.23
CA GLN A 61 8.63 1.92 -9.53
C GLN A 61 8.94 0.57 -10.19
N THR A 62 9.80 0.58 -11.20
CA THR A 62 10.22 -0.64 -11.87
C THR A 62 11.23 -1.41 -11.02
N ILE A 63 11.10 -2.74 -11.00
CA ILE A 63 12.07 -3.64 -10.38
C ILE A 63 12.84 -4.32 -11.50
N GLU A 64 14.15 -4.51 -11.30
CA GLU A 64 14.94 -5.33 -12.21
C GLU A 64 14.41 -6.77 -12.17
N SER A 65 13.96 -7.28 -13.31
CA SER A 65 13.47 -8.64 -13.45
C SER A 65 14.26 -9.35 -14.54
N PRO A 66 14.78 -10.57 -14.29
CA PRO A 66 15.38 -11.36 -15.35
C PRO A 66 14.34 -11.71 -16.43
N LYS A 67 14.78 -11.84 -17.68
CA LYS A 67 13.93 -12.24 -18.82
C LYS A 67 13.14 -13.50 -18.44
N ASN A 68 11.82 -13.48 -18.56
CA ASN A 68 11.06 -14.73 -18.63
C ASN A 68 9.72 -14.59 -19.37
N ALA A 69 9.41 -15.66 -20.12
CA ALA A 69 8.19 -15.98 -20.85
C ALA A 69 7.71 -14.99 -21.94
N SER A 70 7.44 -15.55 -23.13
CA SER A 70 6.63 -14.88 -24.14
C SER A 70 5.20 -14.72 -23.60
N ILE A 71 4.74 -13.47 -23.45
CA ILE A 71 3.37 -13.18 -23.05
C ILE A 71 2.48 -13.14 -24.28
N ASP A 72 1.39 -13.89 -24.24
CA ASP A 72 0.34 -13.84 -25.26
C ASP A 72 -0.61 -12.68 -24.99
N PHE A 73 -0.42 -11.58 -25.73
CA PHE A 73 -1.26 -10.38 -25.60
C PHE A 73 -2.63 -10.50 -26.27
N THR A 74 -2.91 -11.59 -26.99
CA THR A 74 -4.24 -11.81 -27.60
C THR A 74 -5.35 -11.95 -26.56
N ARG A 75 -4.99 -12.24 -25.30
CA ARG A 75 -5.91 -12.25 -24.15
C ARG A 75 -6.37 -10.86 -23.71
N TYR A 76 -5.64 -9.81 -24.06
CA TYR A 76 -5.92 -8.43 -23.63
C TYR A 76 -6.53 -7.57 -24.73
N THR A 77 -6.22 -7.85 -25.99
CA THR A 77 -6.81 -7.17 -27.14
C THR A 77 -6.85 -8.09 -28.36
N HIS A 78 -7.95 -8.05 -29.11
CA HIS A 78 -8.09 -8.71 -30.41
C HIS A 78 -7.78 -7.76 -31.58
N ASN A 79 -7.46 -6.49 -31.30
CA ASN A 79 -7.14 -5.50 -32.32
C ASN A 79 -5.68 -5.67 -32.80
N LYS A 80 -5.52 -5.96 -34.09
CA LYS A 80 -4.20 -6.15 -34.72
C LYS A 80 -3.29 -4.92 -34.63
N GLU A 81 -3.85 -3.70 -34.63
CA GLU A 81 -3.05 -2.48 -34.50
C GLU A 81 -2.48 -2.32 -33.09
N ASP A 82 -3.27 -2.63 -32.07
CA ASP A 82 -2.84 -2.57 -30.68
C ASP A 82 -1.76 -3.61 -30.40
N LEU A 83 -1.91 -4.84 -30.93
CA LEU A 83 -0.87 -5.87 -30.87
C LEU A 83 0.47 -5.38 -31.47
N ARG A 84 0.46 -4.69 -32.62
CA ARG A 84 1.67 -4.10 -33.22
C ARG A 84 2.30 -3.02 -32.34
N LYS A 85 1.47 -2.19 -31.69
CA LYS A 85 1.94 -1.17 -30.73
C LYS A 85 2.58 -1.82 -29.51
N ILE A 86 1.97 -2.90 -28.98
CA ILE A 86 2.50 -3.67 -27.87
C ILE A 86 3.86 -4.30 -28.23
N ASP A 87 3.97 -4.94 -29.40
CA ASP A 87 5.25 -5.48 -29.90
C ASP A 87 6.33 -4.40 -30.00
N THR A 88 5.95 -3.18 -30.38
CA THR A 88 6.87 -2.05 -30.43
C THR A 88 7.30 -1.61 -29.03
N LEU A 89 6.38 -1.54 -28.06
CA LEU A 89 6.71 -1.23 -26.67
C LEU A 89 7.61 -2.29 -26.02
N LEU A 90 7.35 -3.57 -26.28
CA LEU A 90 8.18 -4.69 -25.81
C LEU A 90 9.61 -4.58 -26.32
N LYS A 91 9.80 -4.23 -27.59
CA LYS A 91 11.13 -3.98 -28.15
C LYS A 91 11.80 -2.77 -27.51
N GLN A 92 11.03 -1.75 -27.16
CA GLN A 92 11.56 -0.54 -26.54
C GLN A 92 12.05 -0.79 -25.12
N ILE A 93 11.30 -1.50 -24.26
CA ILE A 93 11.68 -1.72 -22.86
C ILE A 93 12.90 -2.64 -22.67
N GLU A 94 13.37 -3.26 -23.76
CA GLU A 94 14.47 -4.23 -23.74
C GLU A 94 14.19 -5.33 -22.71
N HIS A 95 15.22 -5.93 -22.13
CA HIS A 95 15.08 -7.05 -21.19
C HIS A 95 14.91 -6.61 -19.73
N ASN A 96 15.07 -5.31 -19.46
CA ASN A 96 15.09 -4.75 -18.11
C ASN A 96 13.98 -3.70 -17.98
N GLY A 97 12.72 -4.12 -18.09
CA GLY A 97 11.58 -3.23 -17.94
C GLY A 97 10.35 -3.97 -17.43
N CYS A 98 9.25 -3.25 -17.27
CA CYS A 98 7.99 -3.86 -16.84
C CYS A 98 6.83 -3.43 -17.73
N LEU A 99 5.80 -4.29 -17.77
CA LEU A 99 4.50 -3.97 -18.32
C LEU A 99 3.45 -4.13 -17.24
N PHE A 100 2.54 -3.18 -17.16
CA PHE A 100 1.41 -3.22 -16.24
C PHE A 100 0.20 -2.53 -16.86
N THR A 101 -0.99 -2.96 -16.47
CA THR A 101 -2.23 -2.27 -16.85
C THR A 101 -2.71 -1.37 -15.72
N LEU A 102 -3.31 -0.25 -16.11
CA LEU A 102 -4.00 0.67 -15.23
C LEU A 102 -5.46 0.75 -15.64
N LYS A 103 -6.36 0.66 -14.65
CA LYS A 103 -7.81 0.74 -14.83
C LYS A 103 -8.42 1.61 -13.73
N PRO A 104 -9.54 2.32 -14.01
CA PRO A 104 -10.29 2.97 -12.95
C PRO A 104 -10.98 1.91 -12.09
N VAL A 105 -11.13 2.20 -10.80
CA VAL A 105 -11.89 1.34 -9.90
C VAL A 105 -13.36 1.72 -9.99
N SER A 106 -14.18 0.84 -10.58
CA SER A 106 -15.63 1.03 -10.72
C SER A 106 -16.33 1.02 -9.35
N ASN A 107 -17.45 1.75 -9.22
CA ASN A 107 -18.30 1.91 -8.01
C ASN A 107 -17.71 2.64 -6.79
N LEU A 108 -16.39 2.65 -6.60
CA LEU A 108 -15.74 3.34 -5.47
C LEU A 108 -15.85 4.86 -5.58
N ARG A 109 -15.73 5.37 -6.81
CA ARG A 109 -15.98 6.76 -7.14
C ARG A 109 -17.40 7.17 -6.75
N TYR A 110 -18.44 6.45 -7.18
CA TYR A 110 -19.82 6.80 -6.85
C TYR A 110 -20.05 6.90 -5.33
N ASN A 111 -19.51 5.97 -4.56
CA ASN A 111 -19.71 5.96 -3.10
C ASN A 111 -18.94 7.09 -2.39
N LEU A 112 -17.69 7.37 -2.78
CA LEU A 112 -16.92 8.48 -2.21
C LEU A 112 -17.41 9.85 -2.69
N GLU A 113 -17.81 9.97 -3.96
CA GLU A 113 -18.37 11.19 -4.53
C GLU A 113 -19.70 11.58 -3.86
N GLN A 114 -20.59 10.61 -3.61
CA GLN A 114 -21.86 10.87 -2.93
C GLN A 114 -21.70 11.34 -1.48
N LEU A 115 -20.66 10.86 -0.79
CA LEU A 115 -20.41 11.17 0.63
C LEU A 115 -19.63 12.48 0.81
N PHE A 116 -18.66 12.77 -0.05
CA PHE A 116 -17.66 13.82 0.21
C PHE A 116 -17.76 15.02 -0.73
N ILE A 117 -18.19 14.85 -1.99
CA ILE A 117 -18.35 16.00 -2.90
C ILE A 117 -19.52 16.88 -2.48
N LYS A 118 -20.59 16.31 -1.89
CA LYS A 118 -21.67 17.10 -1.28
C LYS A 118 -21.14 18.10 -0.23
N ASN A 119 -20.01 17.78 0.40
CA ASN A 119 -19.33 18.60 1.40
C ASN A 119 -18.12 19.37 0.84
N ASN A 120 -17.94 19.44 -0.49
CA ASN A 120 -16.77 20.04 -1.16
C ASN A 120 -15.41 19.44 -0.76
N ILE A 121 -15.39 18.17 -0.32
CA ILE A 121 -14.15 17.47 0.02
C ILE A 121 -13.71 16.63 -1.19
N TYR A 122 -12.54 16.94 -1.75
CA TYR A 122 -11.98 16.28 -2.92
C TYR A 122 -10.73 15.49 -2.53
N PHE A 123 -10.85 14.15 -2.46
CA PHE A 123 -9.72 13.26 -2.18
C PHE A 123 -8.92 12.85 -3.41
N VAL A 124 -9.54 12.98 -4.59
CA VAL A 124 -8.94 12.68 -5.89
C VAL A 124 -8.90 13.95 -6.75
N PRO A 125 -7.93 14.09 -7.67
CA PRO A 125 -7.89 15.22 -8.58
C PRO A 125 -9.18 15.36 -9.40
N ASN A 126 -9.62 16.60 -9.62
CA ASN A 126 -10.70 16.91 -10.56
C ASN A 126 -10.10 17.43 -11.87
N ILE A 127 -9.95 16.53 -12.84
CA ILE A 127 -9.16 16.77 -14.07
C ILE A 127 -9.85 17.73 -15.03
N VAL A 128 -11.16 17.97 -14.86
CA VAL A 128 -11.93 18.96 -15.63
C VAL A 128 -11.34 20.38 -15.50
N LYS A 129 -10.41 20.62 -14.57
CA LYS A 129 -9.75 21.93 -14.33
C LYS A 129 -8.23 21.96 -14.52
N SER A 130 -7.58 20.91 -15.02
CA SER A 130 -6.11 20.89 -15.12
C SER A 130 -5.61 21.49 -16.45
N ALA A 131 -5.24 22.78 -16.43
CA ALA A 131 -4.55 23.44 -17.55
C ALA A 131 -3.09 22.97 -17.74
N ASN A 132 -2.57 22.12 -16.83
CA ASN A 132 -1.18 21.65 -16.79
C ASN A 132 -1.10 20.13 -16.98
N ALA A 133 -2.00 19.55 -17.76
CA ALA A 133 -1.94 18.14 -18.09
C ALA A 133 -0.73 17.87 -18.99
N LEU A 134 0.07 16.82 -18.68
CA LEU A 134 1.15 16.40 -19.58
C LEU A 134 0.48 15.97 -20.89
N SER A 135 0.75 16.67 -21.98
CA SER A 135 0.05 16.46 -23.26
C SER A 135 -0.03 15.00 -23.70
N TYR A 136 1.00 14.21 -23.39
CA TYR A 136 1.07 12.77 -23.67
C TYR A 136 0.09 11.92 -22.83
N PHE A 137 -0.24 12.34 -21.61
CA PHE A 137 -1.11 11.61 -20.68
C PHE A 137 -2.55 12.14 -20.61
N ASN A 138 -2.92 13.22 -21.31
CA ASN A 138 -4.24 13.86 -21.18
C ASN A 138 -5.41 12.86 -21.23
N ASP A 139 -5.47 12.02 -22.27
CA ASP A 139 -6.55 11.04 -22.44
C ASP A 139 -6.54 9.97 -21.34
N VAL A 140 -5.35 9.57 -20.91
CA VAL A 140 -5.16 8.56 -19.86
C VAL A 140 -5.60 9.11 -18.51
N GLU A 141 -5.11 10.30 -18.15
CA GLU A 141 -5.46 11.00 -16.91
C GLU A 141 -6.96 11.22 -16.84
N TYR A 142 -7.57 11.72 -17.92
CA TYR A 142 -9.01 11.91 -18.01
C TYR A 142 -9.79 10.61 -17.79
N CYS A 143 -9.44 9.54 -18.50
CA CYS A 143 -10.12 8.25 -18.40
C CYS A 143 -9.94 7.58 -17.03
N LEU A 144 -8.75 7.68 -16.44
CA LEU A 144 -8.42 7.08 -15.15
C LEU A 144 -8.79 7.95 -13.94
N ASN A 145 -9.13 9.23 -14.17
CA ASN A 145 -9.31 10.24 -13.14
C ASN A 145 -8.13 10.31 -12.16
N CYS A 146 -6.92 10.31 -12.71
CA CYS A 146 -5.68 10.48 -11.95
C CYS A 146 -4.77 11.54 -12.58
N VAL A 147 -3.81 12.04 -11.79
CA VAL A 147 -2.73 12.92 -12.27
C VAL A 147 -1.42 12.18 -12.09
N PHE A 148 -0.63 12.05 -13.15
CA PHE A 148 0.71 11.47 -13.08
C PHE A 148 1.78 12.53 -12.94
N ASP A 149 2.92 12.16 -12.38
CA ASP A 149 4.09 13.02 -12.35
C ASP A 149 5.39 12.21 -12.28
N PHE A 150 6.47 12.81 -12.76
CA PHE A 150 7.80 12.24 -12.65
C PHE A 150 8.47 12.69 -11.36
N ASN A 151 9.59 12.06 -10.97
CA ASN A 151 10.29 12.38 -9.72
C ASN A 151 10.60 13.87 -9.55
N VAL A 152 11.02 14.55 -10.61
CA VAL A 152 11.42 15.98 -10.60
C VAL A 152 10.26 16.94 -10.92
N GLY A 153 9.08 16.43 -11.28
CA GLY A 153 7.95 17.30 -11.62
C GLY A 153 7.28 17.95 -10.40
N GLU A 154 6.35 18.88 -10.64
CA GLU A 154 5.63 19.62 -9.59
C GLU A 154 4.11 19.42 -9.62
N ARG A 155 3.63 18.53 -10.51
CA ARG A 155 2.19 18.28 -10.72
C ARG A 155 1.58 17.50 -9.57
N VAL A 156 2.35 16.58 -8.97
CA VAL A 156 1.96 15.79 -7.80
C VAL A 156 2.73 16.31 -6.58
N GLN A 157 1.98 16.81 -5.60
CA GLN A 157 2.51 17.30 -4.34
C GLN A 157 2.70 16.17 -3.33
N LYS A 158 3.49 16.40 -2.28
CA LYS A 158 3.72 15.45 -1.16
C LYS A 158 4.18 14.05 -1.62
N LYS A 159 5.04 13.98 -2.64
CA LYS A 159 5.64 12.71 -3.12
C LYS A 159 6.25 11.94 -1.95
N LEU A 160 5.85 10.67 -1.81
CA LEU A 160 6.40 9.80 -0.79
C LEU A 160 7.90 9.59 -1.02
N ILE A 161 8.70 9.89 0.00
CA ILE A 161 10.14 9.62 0.01
C ILE A 161 10.39 8.48 0.99
N VAL A 162 11.05 7.43 0.51
CA VAL A 162 11.45 6.26 1.30
C VAL A 162 12.97 6.32 1.50
N ASP A 163 13.40 6.18 2.75
CA ASP A 163 14.83 6.09 3.08
C ASP A 163 15.32 4.65 2.84
N ALA A 164 16.42 4.48 2.12
CA ALA A 164 17.02 3.17 1.86
C ALA A 164 17.38 2.41 3.15
N LYS A 165 17.65 3.12 4.25
CA LYS A 165 17.89 2.51 5.57
C LYS A 165 16.72 1.67 6.07
N TRP A 166 15.50 1.91 5.59
CA TRP A 166 14.33 1.14 6.00
C TRP A 166 14.41 -0.33 5.55
N GLU A 167 15.17 -0.63 4.50
CA GLU A 167 15.36 -2.01 4.04
C GLU A 167 16.12 -2.87 5.05
N ASN A 168 17.05 -2.28 5.80
CA ASN A 168 17.80 -2.97 6.85
C ASN A 168 16.87 -3.55 7.93
N PHE A 169 15.77 -2.84 8.23
CA PHE A 169 14.76 -3.29 9.19
C PHE A 169 13.98 -4.52 8.70
N ILE A 170 13.75 -4.64 7.39
CA ILE A 170 13.11 -5.81 6.79
C ILE A 170 13.97 -7.05 6.99
N GLN A 171 15.29 -6.91 6.88
CA GLN A 171 16.21 -8.03 7.12
C GLN A 171 16.10 -8.54 8.56
N TYR A 172 16.08 -7.65 9.57
CA TYR A 172 15.90 -8.06 10.97
C TYR A 172 14.56 -8.76 11.22
N LEU A 173 13.48 -8.25 10.62
CA LEU A 173 12.19 -8.92 10.69
C LEU A 173 12.24 -10.28 10.01
N THR A 174 13.04 -10.46 8.95
CA THR A 174 12.96 -11.66 8.10
C THR A 174 13.96 -12.76 8.42
N THR A 175 15.08 -12.48 9.08
CA THR A 175 16.10 -13.48 9.42
C THR A 175 15.84 -14.22 10.72
N ASP A 176 15.20 -13.57 11.70
CA ASP A 176 14.83 -14.20 12.97
C ASP A 176 13.44 -14.86 12.86
N ASN A 177 13.32 -16.08 13.41
CA ASN A 177 12.04 -16.80 13.49
C ASN A 177 11.03 -16.12 14.42
N ASN A 178 11.49 -15.22 15.31
CA ASN A 178 10.67 -14.44 16.23
C ASN A 178 10.86 -12.93 16.05
N GLY A 179 11.16 -12.47 14.83
CA GLY A 179 11.37 -11.06 14.51
C GLY A 179 10.22 -10.17 14.99
N ARG A 180 10.55 -9.21 15.85
CA ARG A 180 9.63 -8.20 16.38
C ARG A 180 10.20 -6.82 16.16
N MET A 181 9.35 -5.88 15.79
CA MET A 181 9.75 -4.51 15.58
C MET A 181 8.75 -3.56 16.19
N MET A 182 9.28 -2.61 16.94
CA MET A 182 8.52 -1.51 17.48
C MET A 182 8.86 -0.22 16.72
N VAL A 183 7.86 0.49 16.23
CA VAL A 183 8.02 1.82 15.63
C VAL A 183 7.46 2.83 16.61
N CYS A 184 8.29 3.74 17.13
CA CYS A 184 7.93 4.78 18.10
C CYS A 184 8.49 6.16 17.72
N GLY A 185 7.96 7.23 18.33
CA GLY A 185 8.41 8.62 18.09
C GLY A 185 7.28 9.66 18.09
N GLY A 186 7.65 10.94 17.99
CA GLY A 186 6.73 12.07 18.09
C GLY A 186 5.66 12.14 16.99
N LYS A 187 4.57 12.87 17.24
CA LYS A 187 3.51 13.13 16.25
C LYS A 187 4.10 13.82 15.00
N GLY A 188 3.73 13.35 13.80
CA GLY A 188 4.23 13.91 12.54
C GLY A 188 5.56 13.36 12.03
N PHE A 189 6.23 12.45 12.76
CA PHE A 189 7.53 11.88 12.36
C PHE A 189 7.45 10.78 11.28
N GLY A 190 6.27 10.57 10.67
CA GLY A 190 6.11 9.58 9.59
C GLY A 190 5.99 8.12 10.04
N LYS A 191 5.74 7.85 11.33
CA LYS A 191 5.64 6.49 11.90
C LYS A 191 4.67 5.58 11.15
N SER A 192 3.45 6.03 10.91
CA SER A 192 2.43 5.24 10.21
C SER A 192 2.80 5.02 8.74
N THR A 193 3.59 5.90 8.14
CA THR A 193 4.14 5.74 6.78
C THR A 193 5.24 4.68 6.78
N MET A 194 6.19 4.76 7.73
CA MET A 194 7.23 3.77 7.90
C MET A 194 6.64 2.39 8.20
N LEU A 195 5.68 2.30 9.12
CA LEU A 195 5.01 1.05 9.46
C LEU A 195 4.33 0.40 8.25
N ARG A 196 3.57 1.17 7.46
CA ARG A 196 2.94 0.67 6.23
C ARG A 196 3.98 0.18 5.23
N TYR A 197 5.06 0.92 5.04
CA TYR A 197 6.17 0.49 4.19
C TYR A 197 6.79 -0.83 4.67
N LEU A 198 7.04 -0.95 5.98
CA LEU A 198 7.64 -2.14 6.57
C LEU A 198 6.72 -3.36 6.43
N ILE A 199 5.42 -3.20 6.67
CA ILE A 199 4.39 -4.23 6.47
C ILE A 199 4.39 -4.67 5.00
N ASN A 200 4.25 -3.72 4.07
CA ASN A 200 4.20 -3.97 2.63
C ASN A 200 5.45 -4.71 2.13
N SER A 201 6.63 -4.26 2.57
CA SER A 201 7.92 -4.86 2.21
C SER A 201 8.09 -6.25 2.79
N SER A 202 7.66 -6.45 4.04
CA SER A 202 7.72 -7.75 4.72
C SER A 202 6.77 -8.77 4.09
N LEU A 203 5.61 -8.35 3.59
CA LEU A 203 4.66 -9.22 2.88
C LEU A 203 5.19 -9.76 1.54
N ASN A 204 6.30 -9.23 1.02
CA ASN A 204 6.98 -9.84 -0.13
C ASN A 204 7.66 -11.16 0.22
N LEU A 205 8.05 -11.31 1.48
CA LEU A 205 8.83 -12.44 2.02
C LEU A 205 7.98 -13.33 2.92
N LEU A 206 6.87 -12.80 3.43
CA LEU A 206 6.03 -13.42 4.45
C LEU A 206 4.57 -13.46 3.99
N PRO A 207 3.85 -14.56 4.24
CA PRO A 207 2.44 -14.66 3.87
C PRO A 207 1.52 -13.78 4.74
N LYS A 208 1.97 -13.42 5.95
CA LYS A 208 1.19 -12.67 6.94
C LYS A 208 2.09 -12.00 7.98
N ILE A 209 1.55 -10.96 8.61
CA ILE A 209 2.17 -10.16 9.66
C ILE A 209 1.13 -9.89 10.73
N VAL A 210 1.52 -9.93 12.01
CA VAL A 210 0.67 -9.44 13.09
C VAL A 210 1.03 -7.99 13.37
N LEU A 211 0.04 -7.12 13.27
CA LEU A 211 0.14 -5.71 13.63
C LEU A 211 -0.59 -5.51 14.96
N ILE A 212 0.15 -5.09 15.98
CA ILE A 212 -0.42 -4.53 17.19
C ILE A 212 -0.37 -3.02 17.06
N ASP A 213 -1.55 -2.43 16.97
CA ASP A 213 -1.76 -1.00 16.86
C ASP A 213 -2.15 -0.43 18.23
N LEU A 214 -1.30 0.44 18.76
CA LEU A 214 -1.46 1.05 20.07
C LEU A 214 -1.80 2.54 19.95
N ASP A 215 -1.91 3.09 18.73
CA ASP A 215 -2.28 4.48 18.51
C ASP A 215 -3.80 4.64 18.53
N ILE A 216 -4.31 5.09 19.67
CA ILE A 216 -5.76 5.32 19.89
C ILE A 216 -6.31 6.53 19.13
N GLY A 217 -5.44 7.40 18.61
CA GLY A 217 -5.83 8.63 17.90
C GLY A 217 -5.87 8.45 16.40
N GLN A 218 -4.83 7.83 15.81
CA GLN A 218 -4.70 7.60 14.38
C GLN A 218 -4.23 6.17 14.06
N PRO A 219 -5.05 5.16 14.38
CA PRO A 219 -4.73 3.77 14.06
C PRO A 219 -4.63 3.57 12.54
N VAL A 220 -3.78 2.63 12.12
CA VAL A 220 -3.44 2.35 10.72
C VAL A 220 -4.53 1.59 10.00
N MET A 221 -5.21 0.67 10.70
CA MET A 221 -6.18 -0.28 10.11
C MET A 221 -7.52 -0.33 10.86
N ASN A 222 -7.72 0.57 11.82
CA ASN A 222 -8.91 0.56 12.67
C ASN A 222 -9.50 1.98 12.82
N VAL A 223 -10.62 2.08 13.53
CA VAL A 223 -11.19 3.36 13.95
C VAL A 223 -10.49 3.87 15.22
N PRO A 224 -10.48 5.20 15.48
CA PRO A 224 -9.96 5.76 16.72
C PRO A 224 -10.64 5.18 17.99
N ASN A 225 -10.10 5.51 19.16
CA ASN A 225 -10.55 5.03 20.47
C ASN A 225 -10.33 3.53 20.69
N GLN A 226 -9.34 2.93 20.03
CA GLN A 226 -9.10 1.51 20.12
C GLN A 226 -7.61 1.21 20.08
N ILE A 227 -7.19 0.27 20.91
CA ILE A 227 -5.97 -0.51 20.65
C ILE A 227 -6.40 -1.83 20.01
N SER A 228 -5.59 -2.37 19.10
CA SER A 228 -5.98 -3.57 18.35
C SER A 228 -4.82 -4.46 17.93
N CYS A 229 -5.17 -5.71 17.62
CA CYS A 229 -4.30 -6.71 17.03
C CYS A 229 -4.93 -7.17 15.71
N HIS A 230 -4.19 -7.05 14.60
CA HIS A 230 -4.62 -7.41 13.27
C HIS A 230 -3.73 -8.50 12.68
N LEU A 231 -4.32 -9.43 11.94
CA LEU A 231 -3.60 -10.32 11.05
C LEU A 231 -3.60 -9.73 9.64
N VAL A 232 -2.46 -9.17 9.24
CA VAL A 232 -2.30 -8.50 7.95
C VAL A 232 -1.79 -9.50 6.92
N THR A 233 -2.60 -9.78 5.90
CA THR A 233 -2.27 -10.69 4.79
C THR A 233 -2.23 -9.99 3.44
N GLN A 234 -2.55 -8.69 3.40
CA GLN A 234 -2.64 -7.88 2.18
C GLN A 234 -1.88 -6.57 2.38
N PRO A 235 -1.26 -6.02 1.33
CA PRO A 235 -0.51 -4.78 1.43
C PRO A 235 -1.43 -3.59 1.68
N LEU A 236 -0.96 -2.65 2.49
CA LEU A 236 -1.61 -1.41 2.86
C LEU A 236 -1.22 -0.31 1.86
N LEU A 237 -1.98 -0.24 0.76
CA LEU A 237 -1.69 0.62 -0.41
C LEU A 237 -2.58 1.87 -0.43
N GLY A 238 -2.61 2.59 0.69
CA GLY A 238 -3.43 3.79 0.83
C GLY A 238 -3.42 4.41 2.24
N PRO A 239 -4.17 5.51 2.45
CA PRO A 239 -4.39 6.09 3.78
C PRO A 239 -5.28 5.21 4.66
N ASN A 240 -5.21 5.41 5.98
CA ASN A 240 -5.77 4.49 7.00
C ASN A 240 -7.25 4.14 6.75
N PHE A 241 -8.09 5.13 6.42
CA PHE A 241 -9.53 4.92 6.18
C PHE A 241 -9.86 4.06 4.94
N THR A 242 -8.90 3.85 4.04
CA THR A 242 -9.03 2.94 2.88
C THR A 242 -8.62 1.51 3.20
N GLN A 243 -8.06 1.28 4.39
CA GLN A 243 -7.44 0.03 4.82
C GLN A 243 -8.09 -0.55 6.09
N LEU A 244 -9.31 -0.10 6.42
CA LEU A 244 -10.04 -0.59 7.58
C LEU A 244 -10.33 -2.09 7.44
N GLN A 245 -9.89 -2.87 8.43
CA GLN A 245 -10.13 -4.32 8.46
C GLN A 245 -10.55 -4.75 9.87
N PRO A 246 -11.44 -5.76 9.99
CA PRO A 246 -11.76 -6.33 11.29
C PRO A 246 -10.49 -6.81 12.01
N PRO A 247 -10.21 -6.34 13.23
CA PRO A 247 -9.11 -6.85 14.03
C PRO A 247 -9.40 -8.27 14.51
N LEU A 248 -8.34 -9.02 14.86
CA LEU A 248 -8.47 -10.24 15.66
C LEU A 248 -8.98 -9.88 17.07
N TRP A 249 -8.40 -8.81 17.63
CA TRP A 249 -8.75 -8.28 18.93
C TRP A 249 -8.73 -6.77 18.92
N SER A 250 -9.70 -6.17 19.57
CA SER A 250 -9.70 -4.73 19.80
C SER A 250 -10.31 -4.42 21.16
N ILE A 251 -9.71 -3.47 21.86
CA ILE A 251 -10.16 -2.98 23.15
C ILE A 251 -10.46 -1.50 23.01
N PHE A 252 -11.69 -1.12 23.34
CA PHE A 252 -12.15 0.26 23.32
C PHE A 252 -11.52 1.07 24.46
N ILE A 253 -11.08 2.27 24.13
CA ILE A 253 -10.49 3.26 25.01
C ILE A 253 -11.40 4.50 25.05
N PRO A 254 -11.82 4.99 26.24
CA PRO A 254 -12.82 6.06 26.35
C PRO A 254 -12.44 7.40 25.70
N SER A 255 -11.14 7.69 25.58
CA SER A 255 -10.64 8.90 24.91
C SER A 255 -9.64 8.53 23.81
N VAL A 256 -9.43 9.46 22.87
CA VAL A 256 -8.35 9.42 21.88
C VAL A 256 -7.07 10.08 22.41
N ASN A 257 -7.15 10.76 23.56
CA ASN A 257 -6.01 11.30 24.27
C ASN A 257 -5.69 10.40 25.46
N VAL A 258 -4.48 9.83 25.47
CA VAL A 258 -4.02 8.91 26.53
C VAL A 258 -4.04 9.60 27.89
N GLU A 259 -3.75 10.90 27.94
CA GLU A 259 -3.73 11.69 29.19
C GLU A 259 -5.10 11.68 29.90
N ASP A 260 -6.20 11.65 29.15
CA ASP A 260 -7.55 11.66 29.71
C ASP A 260 -7.97 10.30 30.30
N CYS A 261 -7.26 9.22 29.93
CA CYS A 261 -7.69 7.85 30.21
C CYS A 261 -6.51 6.89 30.49
N MET A 262 -5.45 7.41 31.11
CA MET A 262 -4.18 6.70 31.28
C MET A 262 -4.35 5.33 31.96
N LEU A 263 -5.14 5.24 33.02
CA LEU A 263 -5.37 3.97 33.73
C LEU A 263 -6.10 2.96 32.84
N GLN A 264 -7.15 3.38 32.13
CA GLN A 264 -7.90 2.52 31.21
C GLN A 264 -7.04 2.08 30.03
N TYR A 265 -6.16 2.96 29.55
CA TYR A 265 -5.21 2.66 28.50
C TYR A 265 -4.20 1.60 28.96
N LEU A 266 -3.61 1.75 30.15
CA LEU A 266 -2.69 0.76 30.73
C LEU A 266 -3.39 -0.60 30.96
N ASP A 267 -4.59 -0.60 31.54
CA ASP A 267 -5.38 -1.82 31.74
C ASP A 267 -5.67 -2.52 30.40
N ALA A 268 -6.02 -1.75 29.37
CA ALA A 268 -6.24 -2.28 28.03
C ALA A 268 -4.95 -2.85 27.42
N LEU A 269 -3.80 -2.18 27.59
CA LEU A 269 -2.51 -2.70 27.13
C LEU A 269 -2.16 -4.03 27.79
N HIS A 270 -2.33 -4.14 29.11
CA HIS A 270 -2.13 -5.39 29.84
C HIS A 270 -3.07 -6.48 29.34
N LYS A 271 -4.35 -6.17 29.15
CA LYS A 271 -5.32 -7.14 28.65
C LYS A 271 -5.02 -7.59 27.22
N LEU A 272 -4.65 -6.67 26.33
CA LEU A 272 -4.31 -7.00 24.95
C LEU A 272 -3.04 -7.85 24.89
N SER A 273 -2.05 -7.56 25.74
CA SER A 273 -0.82 -8.35 25.79
C SER A 273 -1.09 -9.77 26.28
N GLU A 274 -1.87 -9.94 27.34
CA GLU A 274 -2.31 -11.25 27.83
C GLU A 274 -3.03 -12.06 26.75
N ILE A 275 -3.97 -11.44 26.04
CA ILE A 275 -4.68 -12.06 24.92
C ILE A 275 -3.68 -12.49 23.84
N CYS A 276 -2.75 -11.61 23.45
CA CYS A 276 -1.78 -11.94 22.41
C CYS A 276 -0.83 -13.08 22.80
N VAL A 277 -0.51 -13.24 24.09
CA VAL A 277 0.27 -14.37 24.62
C VAL A 277 -0.55 -15.66 24.60
N GLN A 278 -1.79 -15.58 25.07
CA GLN A 278 -2.62 -16.74 25.41
C GLN A 278 -3.48 -17.27 24.26
N ASP A 279 -3.79 -16.45 23.26
CA ASP A 279 -4.77 -16.77 22.24
C ASP A 279 -4.33 -17.92 21.32
N ASP A 280 -5.12 -19.00 21.32
CA ASP A 280 -4.83 -20.21 20.56
C ASP A 280 -5.07 -20.04 19.04
N ALA A 281 -5.89 -19.09 18.59
CA ALA A 281 -6.06 -18.77 17.17
C ALA A 281 -4.86 -17.97 16.63
N LEU A 282 -4.32 -17.02 17.39
CA LEU A 282 -3.03 -16.36 17.17
C LEU A 282 -1.91 -17.39 17.21
N LYS A 283 -1.89 -18.30 18.20
CA LYS A 283 -0.93 -19.42 18.20
C LYS A 283 -1.16 -20.41 17.06
N MET A 284 -2.37 -20.59 16.55
CA MET A 284 -2.63 -21.45 15.38
C MET A 284 -2.20 -20.76 14.09
N HIS A 285 -2.41 -19.44 13.99
CA HIS A 285 -1.98 -18.62 12.87
C HIS A 285 -0.46 -18.38 12.88
N LEU A 286 0.16 -18.29 14.05
CA LEU A 286 1.59 -18.02 14.23
C LEU A 286 2.41 -19.28 14.58
N GLY A 287 1.77 -20.37 14.99
CA GLY A 287 2.39 -21.59 15.51
C GLY A 287 3.13 -21.48 16.87
N LEU A 288 3.09 -20.33 17.58
CA LEU A 288 3.78 -20.05 18.87
C LEU A 288 3.05 -18.93 19.63
N SER A 289 3.24 -18.84 20.96
CA SER A 289 2.80 -17.72 21.81
C SER A 289 3.68 -16.48 21.59
N ILE A 290 3.10 -15.27 21.61
CA ILE A 290 3.86 -14.00 21.53
C ILE A 290 4.43 -13.69 22.92
N PRO A 291 5.75 -13.69 23.16
CA PRO A 291 6.30 -13.15 24.41
C PRO A 291 6.17 -11.61 24.38
N TRP A 292 5.71 -11.00 25.46
CA TRP A 292 5.52 -9.55 25.58
C TRP A 292 6.45 -8.98 26.65
N ASP A 293 7.30 -8.02 26.27
CA ASP A 293 8.07 -7.20 27.20
C ASP A 293 7.68 -5.73 26.96
N LEU A 294 7.00 -5.11 27.94
CA LEU A 294 6.58 -3.71 27.90
C LEU A 294 7.79 -2.81 28.14
N ALA A 295 8.15 -1.98 27.15
CA ALA A 295 8.92 -0.77 27.36
C ALA A 295 7.98 0.43 27.19
N GLU A 296 7.98 1.33 28.17
CA GLU A 296 7.12 2.52 28.19
C GLU A 296 7.35 3.41 26.96
N GLU A 297 6.26 3.98 26.44
CA GLU A 297 6.12 4.76 25.19
C GLU A 297 6.11 3.95 23.87
N LEU A 298 4.97 3.33 23.56
CA LEU A 298 4.79 2.47 22.37
C LEU A 298 3.87 3.09 21.31
N VAL A 299 4.29 3.04 20.03
CA VAL A 299 3.44 3.54 18.92
C VAL A 299 3.00 2.43 17.96
N TYR A 300 3.79 1.41 17.64
CA TYR A 300 3.31 0.26 16.85
C TYR A 300 4.20 -0.97 17.09
N CYS A 301 3.65 -2.19 17.11
CA CYS A 301 4.45 -3.43 17.15
C CYS A 301 4.09 -4.37 15.98
N CYS A 302 5.09 -4.78 15.21
CA CYS A 302 5.01 -5.73 14.11
C CYS A 302 5.61 -7.06 14.56
N ILE A 303 4.84 -8.15 14.53
CA ILE A 303 5.26 -9.50 14.92
C ILE A 303 5.13 -10.44 13.71
N LYS A 304 6.22 -11.12 13.39
CA LYS A 304 6.29 -12.10 12.29
C LYS A 304 6.03 -13.54 12.77
N ARG A 305 5.44 -14.38 11.90
CA ARG A 305 5.89 -15.78 11.66
C ARG A 305 5.58 -16.27 10.22
N GLN A 306 6.54 -17.00 9.64
CA GLN A 306 6.43 -17.81 8.42
C GLN A 306 5.72 -19.15 8.72
N LEU A 307 4.79 -19.58 7.86
CA LEU A 307 4.36 -20.98 7.80
C LEU A 307 5.35 -21.71 6.87
N ASN A 308 5.87 -22.84 7.35
CA ASN A 308 6.92 -23.65 6.73
C ASN A 308 6.62 -24.05 5.27
N CYS A 309 7.70 -24.21 4.48
CA CYS A 309 7.85 -25.41 3.66
C CYS A 309 8.48 -26.50 4.53
#